data_AF-A0A800JYR3-F1
#
_entry.id   AF-A0A800JYR3-F1
#
_cell.length_a   1.000
_cell.length_b   1.000
_cell.length_c   1.000
_cell.angle_alpha   90.00
_cell.angle_beta   90.00
_cell.angle_gamma   90.00
#
_symmetry.space_group_name_H-M   'P 1'
#
loop_
_entity.id
_entity.type
_entity.pdbx_description
1 polymer ?
#
loop_
_entity_poly.entity_id
_entity_poly.type
_entity_poly.pdbx_seq_one_letter_code
_entity_poly.pdbx_strand_id
1 'polypeptide(L)'
;MSIRLSGLVVVLTLMGRPGAAQQLPPGYLDPGPILQAASEAIGVSNLRCVSVSGSAYAAMVGQQRLNGYEVDWPRGEQLRNYTRTMDWDAGIMIEEFDREPGHNPASWKHGLGWVGGTPIQQNSRQRFVVSGDYGWHFDGPDSDPVPAPPQEAARWQLDMWLNPHGFLKAAMMPGADPRATWRWELGEMGRD
;
A
#
# COMPACT_ATOMS: atom_id res chain seq x y z
N MET A 1 -24.34 -76.01 -2.41
CA MET A 1 -24.39 -74.84 -3.31
C MET A 1 -24.31 -73.61 -2.42
N SER A 2 -23.11 -73.05 -2.22
CA SER A 2 -22.61 -71.82 -2.88
C SER A 2 -23.13 -70.56 -2.19
N ILE A 3 -22.36 -69.53 -1.82
CA ILE A 3 -20.96 -69.11 -2.03
C ILE A 3 -20.62 -68.18 -0.86
N ARG A 4 -19.38 -68.27 -0.32
CA ARG A 4 -18.83 -67.27 0.62
C ARG A 4 -18.36 -66.05 -0.17
N LEU A 5 -18.88 -64.86 0.13
CA LEU A 5 -18.30 -63.60 -0.34
C LEU A 5 -17.26 -63.10 0.68
N SER A 6 -15.99 -63.26 0.34
CA SER A 6 -14.89 -62.58 1.01
C SER A 6 -14.72 -61.18 0.40
N GLY A 7 -15.07 -60.14 1.16
CA GLY A 7 -14.81 -58.75 0.78
C GLY A 7 -13.36 -58.37 1.10
N LEU A 8 -12.58 -58.08 0.05
CA LEU A 8 -11.21 -57.61 0.15
C LEU A 8 -11.20 -56.11 0.49
N VAL A 9 -10.74 -55.74 1.69
CA VAL A 9 -10.49 -54.33 2.06
C VAL A 9 -9.07 -53.97 1.60
N VAL A 10 -8.95 -53.10 0.60
CA VAL A 10 -7.67 -52.52 0.18
C VAL A 10 -7.45 -51.24 0.97
N VAL A 11 -6.53 -51.29 1.94
CA VAL A 11 -6.04 -50.09 2.64
C VAL A 11 -4.91 -49.50 1.79
N LEU A 12 -5.16 -48.39 1.10
CA LEU A 12 -4.11 -47.58 0.48
C LEU A 12 -3.46 -46.71 1.55
N THR A 13 -2.31 -47.15 2.07
CA THR A 13 -1.41 -46.30 2.86
C THR A 13 -0.72 -45.31 1.94
N LEU A 14 -1.21 -44.07 1.88
CA LEU A 14 -0.47 -42.92 1.36
C LEU A 14 0.74 -42.68 2.26
N MET A 15 1.89 -43.25 1.91
CA MET A 15 3.17 -42.85 2.49
C MET A 15 3.45 -41.41 2.06
N GLY A 16 3.14 -40.46 2.96
CA GLY A 16 3.61 -39.08 2.84
C GLY A 16 5.13 -39.09 2.78
N ARG A 17 5.68 -38.80 1.60
CA ARG A 17 7.11 -38.49 1.50
C ARG A 17 7.38 -37.29 2.41
N PRO A 18 8.32 -37.37 3.36
CA PRO A 18 8.77 -36.16 4.05
C PRO A 18 9.24 -35.20 2.96
N GLY A 19 8.59 -34.04 2.88
CA GLY A 19 9.01 -32.98 1.97
C GLY A 19 10.47 -32.69 2.26
N ALA A 20 11.35 -32.93 1.28
CA ALA A 20 12.74 -32.55 1.40
C ALA A 20 12.77 -31.04 1.68
N ALA A 21 13.27 -30.64 2.85
CA ALA A 21 13.62 -29.25 3.08
C ALA A 21 14.60 -28.86 1.97
N GLN A 22 14.18 -27.98 1.07
CA GLN A 22 15.03 -27.53 -0.02
C GLN A 22 16.25 -26.83 0.58
N GLN A 23 17.44 -27.23 0.17
CA GLN A 23 18.66 -26.55 0.54
C GLN A 23 18.63 -25.13 -0.03
N LEU A 24 18.53 -24.13 0.84
CA LEU A 24 18.47 -22.72 0.42
C LEU A 24 19.86 -22.27 -0.04
N PRO A 25 19.96 -21.39 -1.07
CA PRO A 25 21.25 -20.87 -1.53
C PRO A 25 22.04 -20.21 -0.39
N PRO A 26 23.39 -20.29 -0.38
CA PRO A 26 24.21 -19.53 0.57
C PRO A 26 23.86 -18.04 0.52
N GLY A 27 23.65 -17.42 1.70
CA GLY A 27 23.25 -16.01 1.81
C GLY A 27 21.75 -15.75 1.64
N TYR A 28 20.94 -16.78 1.39
CA TYR A 28 19.48 -16.63 1.40
C TYR A 28 18.98 -16.28 2.81
N LEU A 29 18.13 -15.26 2.89
CA LEU A 29 17.38 -14.93 4.09
C LEU A 29 15.92 -15.28 3.89
N ASP A 30 15.39 -16.08 4.80
CA ASP A 30 13.98 -16.34 4.86
C ASP A 30 13.24 -15.07 5.32
N PRO A 31 12.40 -14.45 4.47
CA PRO A 31 11.63 -13.26 4.84
C PRO A 31 10.56 -13.57 5.89
N GLY A 32 10.09 -14.82 6.01
CA GLY A 32 8.96 -15.19 6.87
C GLY A 32 9.13 -14.76 8.33
N PRO A 33 10.21 -15.19 9.03
CA PRO A 33 10.49 -14.78 10.40
C PRO A 33 10.66 -13.26 10.57
N ILE A 34 11.22 -12.57 9.57
CA ILE A 34 11.44 -11.11 9.61
C ILE A 34 10.10 -10.38 9.53
N LEU A 35 9.24 -10.77 8.58
CA LEU A 35 7.90 -10.21 8.43
C LEU A 35 7.04 -10.49 9.67
N GLN A 36 7.15 -11.68 10.25
CA GLN A 36 6.43 -12.03 11.47
C GLN A 36 6.86 -11.14 12.65
N ALA A 37 8.18 -11.01 12.89
CA ALA A 37 8.69 -10.15 13.96
C ALA A 37 8.27 -8.68 13.78
N ALA A 38 8.33 -8.16 12.54
CA ALA A 38 7.90 -6.80 12.23
C ALA A 38 6.38 -6.61 12.43
N SER A 39 5.58 -7.60 12.01
CA SER A 39 4.13 -7.62 12.21
C SER A 39 3.75 -7.62 13.68
N GLU A 40 4.44 -8.42 14.51
CA GLU A 40 4.26 -8.47 15.96
C GLU A 40 4.65 -7.13 16.62
N ALA A 41 5.76 -6.53 16.20
CA ALA A 41 6.27 -5.29 16.79
C ALA A 41 5.32 -4.08 16.63
N ILE A 42 4.62 -3.98 15.49
CA ILE A 42 3.70 -2.87 15.22
C ILE A 42 2.22 -3.29 15.25
N GLY A 43 1.94 -4.56 15.60
CA GLY A 43 0.58 -5.08 15.77
C GLY A 43 -0.24 -5.21 14.49
N VAL A 44 0.38 -5.41 13.32
CA VAL A 44 -0.32 -5.47 12.01
C VAL A 44 -1.39 -6.57 11.98
N SER A 45 -1.13 -7.70 12.63
CA SER A 45 -2.07 -8.83 12.72
C SER A 45 -3.36 -8.49 13.45
N ASN A 46 -3.34 -7.51 14.35
CA ASN A 46 -4.48 -7.09 15.17
C ASN A 46 -5.21 -5.87 14.60
N LEU A 47 -4.79 -5.36 13.45
CA LEU A 47 -5.28 -4.11 12.89
C LEU A 47 -5.87 -4.31 11.50
N ARG A 48 -7.11 -3.86 11.32
CA ARG A 48 -7.82 -3.89 10.03
C ARG A 48 -7.76 -2.56 9.31
N CYS A 49 -7.74 -1.47 10.07
CA CYS A 49 -7.83 -0.10 9.57
C CYS A 49 -6.91 0.83 10.35
N VAL A 50 -6.25 1.75 9.64
CA VAL A 50 -5.52 2.89 10.23
C VAL A 50 -6.21 4.18 9.79
N SER A 51 -6.39 5.10 10.74
CA SER A 51 -6.70 6.50 10.44
C SER A 51 -5.58 7.41 10.92
N VAL A 52 -5.13 8.29 10.05
CA VAL A 52 -4.11 9.31 10.31
C VAL A 52 -4.76 10.68 10.18
N SER A 53 -4.52 11.58 11.13
CA SER A 53 -5.04 12.95 11.09
C SER A 53 -3.97 13.98 11.43
N GLY A 54 -4.06 15.17 10.84
CA GLY A 54 -3.16 16.28 11.18
C GLY A 54 -3.14 17.38 10.12
N SER A 55 -1.95 17.93 9.90
CA SER A 55 -1.66 18.84 8.79
C SER A 55 -0.54 18.24 7.93
N ALA A 56 -0.57 18.52 6.63
CA ALA A 56 0.41 18.02 5.67
C ALA A 56 0.79 19.11 4.66
N TYR A 57 1.63 18.75 3.68
CA TYR A 57 1.85 19.54 2.48
C TYR A 57 1.93 18.58 1.29
N ALA A 58 1.55 19.06 0.11
CA ALA A 58 1.74 18.31 -1.13
C ALA A 58 3.08 18.71 -1.77
N ALA A 59 3.90 17.74 -2.17
CA ALA A 59 5.07 18.00 -3.00
C ALA A 59 4.73 17.80 -4.48
N MET A 60 5.31 18.63 -5.35
CA MET A 60 5.10 18.56 -6.80
C MET A 60 6.25 17.80 -7.46
N VAL A 61 6.11 16.47 -7.52
CA VAL A 61 7.11 15.57 -8.09
C VAL A 61 7.32 15.91 -9.56
N GLY A 62 8.58 16.04 -9.95
CA GLY A 62 9.04 16.41 -11.30
C GLY A 62 9.16 17.92 -11.56
N GLN A 63 8.74 18.80 -10.64
CA GLN A 63 8.81 20.26 -10.82
C GLN A 63 10.06 20.90 -10.21
N GLN A 64 10.94 20.10 -9.61
CA GLN A 64 12.19 20.60 -9.03
C GLN A 64 13.18 21.02 -10.12
N ARG A 65 13.75 22.21 -9.97
CA ARG A 65 14.86 22.68 -10.83
C ARG A 65 16.21 22.08 -10.42
N LEU A 66 16.41 21.84 -9.12
CA LEU A 66 17.67 21.39 -8.53
C LEU A 66 17.51 19.96 -7.99
N ASN A 67 18.59 19.18 -8.00
CA ASN A 67 18.61 17.76 -7.62
C ASN A 67 19.69 17.41 -6.56
N GLY A 68 20.11 18.40 -5.77
CA GLY A 68 21.06 18.21 -4.66
C GLY A 68 20.43 17.40 -3.51
N TYR A 69 21.24 16.68 -2.75
CA TYR A 69 20.76 15.87 -1.61
C TYR A 69 20.18 16.74 -0.49
N GLU A 70 20.58 18.00 -0.45
CA GLU A 70 20.18 19.05 0.47
C GLU A 70 18.97 19.86 -0.01
N VAL A 71 18.44 19.57 -1.19
CA VAL A 71 17.32 20.30 -1.79
C VAL A 71 16.04 19.47 -1.71
N ASP A 72 15.06 19.97 -0.97
CA ASP A 72 13.74 19.36 -0.91
C ASP A 72 12.92 19.65 -2.18
N TRP A 73 11.92 18.82 -2.44
CA TRP A 73 10.95 19.07 -3.51
C TRP A 73 10.19 20.38 -3.25
N PRO A 74 9.79 21.11 -4.30
CA PRO A 74 8.89 22.26 -4.15
C PRO A 74 7.65 21.86 -3.35
N ARG A 75 7.47 22.52 -2.20
CA ARG A 75 6.32 22.32 -1.33
C ARG A 75 5.17 23.19 -1.82
N GLY A 76 4.03 22.57 -2.05
CA GLY A 76 2.76 23.26 -2.18
C GLY A 76 2.30 23.83 -0.85
N GLU A 77 1.16 24.51 -0.88
CA GLU A 77 0.53 25.06 0.31
C GLU A 77 0.15 23.97 1.32
N GLN A 78 -0.04 24.40 2.57
CA GLN A 78 -0.41 23.51 3.66
C GLN A 78 -1.78 22.87 3.39
N LEU A 79 -1.83 21.54 3.54
CA LEU A 79 -3.05 20.77 3.63
C LEU A 79 -3.50 20.77 5.10
N ARG A 80 -4.65 21.38 5.36
CA ARG A 80 -5.26 21.51 6.69
C ARG A 80 -6.30 20.41 6.89
N ASN A 81 -6.66 20.13 8.15
CA ASN A 81 -7.72 19.17 8.51
C ASN A 81 -7.59 17.84 7.77
N TYR A 82 -6.34 17.38 7.62
CA TYR A 82 -5.99 16.22 6.85
C TYR A 82 -6.44 14.97 7.61
N THR A 83 -7.09 14.05 6.91
CA THR A 83 -7.44 12.72 7.39
C THR A 83 -7.20 11.70 6.29
N ARG A 84 -6.51 10.60 6.59
CA ARG A 84 -6.41 9.43 5.70
C ARG A 84 -6.79 8.18 6.47
N THR A 85 -7.82 7.49 5.99
CA THR A 85 -8.29 6.23 6.55
C THR A 85 -8.08 5.13 5.52
N MET A 86 -7.44 4.04 5.93
CA MET A 86 -7.06 2.90 5.09
C MET A 86 -7.59 1.63 5.72
N ASP A 87 -8.49 0.94 5.03
CA ASP A 87 -9.03 -0.36 5.41
C ASP A 87 -8.58 -1.40 4.37
N TRP A 88 -7.63 -2.25 4.76
CA TRP A 88 -7.05 -3.24 3.87
C TRP A 88 -7.94 -4.45 3.64
N ASP A 89 -8.86 -4.76 4.57
CA ASP A 89 -9.80 -5.87 4.40
C ASP A 89 -10.88 -5.50 3.38
N ALA A 90 -11.35 -4.25 3.43
CA ALA A 90 -12.30 -3.71 2.45
C ALA A 90 -11.62 -3.30 1.14
N GLY A 91 -10.29 -3.12 1.14
CA GLY A 91 -9.56 -2.54 0.00
C GLY A 91 -10.00 -1.12 -0.29
N ILE A 92 -10.30 -0.34 0.76
CA ILE A 92 -10.83 1.02 0.69
C ILE A 92 -9.85 1.98 1.35
N MET A 93 -9.60 3.11 0.71
CA MET A 93 -8.96 4.25 1.35
C MET A 93 -9.75 5.52 1.07
N ILE A 94 -9.92 6.33 2.11
CA ILE A 94 -10.50 7.67 2.04
C ILE A 94 -9.45 8.65 2.54
N GLU A 95 -9.10 9.62 1.71
CA GLU A 95 -8.25 10.74 2.08
C GLU A 95 -9.02 12.03 1.91
N GLU A 96 -8.93 12.91 2.89
CA GLU A 96 -9.56 14.21 2.86
C GLU A 96 -8.62 15.26 3.44
N PHE A 97 -8.72 16.47 2.92
CA PHE A 97 -7.98 17.62 3.42
C PHE A 97 -8.62 18.90 2.90
N ASP A 98 -8.26 20.00 3.54
CA ASP A 98 -8.62 21.34 3.13
C ASP A 98 -7.40 22.01 2.49
N ARG A 99 -7.58 22.55 1.29
CA ARG A 99 -6.57 23.40 0.63
C ARG A 99 -7.23 24.61 -0.01
N GLU A 100 -6.43 25.63 -0.32
CA GLU A 100 -6.94 26.84 -0.95
C GLU A 100 -7.50 26.54 -2.36
N PRO A 101 -8.75 26.93 -2.66
CA PRO A 101 -9.33 26.76 -3.98
C PRO A 101 -8.64 27.57 -5.08
N GLY A 102 -8.91 27.28 -6.34
CA GLY A 102 -8.43 28.08 -7.47
C GLY A 102 -7.00 27.81 -7.93
N HIS A 103 -6.17 27.15 -7.11
CA HIS A 103 -4.76 26.90 -7.43
C HIS A 103 -4.48 25.56 -8.09
N ASN A 104 -5.36 24.57 -7.91
CA ASN A 104 -5.17 23.21 -8.37
C ASN A 104 -6.45 22.65 -9.02
N PRO A 105 -6.36 21.68 -9.94
CA PRO A 105 -7.53 20.94 -10.37
C PRO A 105 -8.12 20.12 -9.22
N ALA A 106 -9.44 20.00 -9.18
CA ALA A 106 -10.14 19.20 -8.17
C ALA A 106 -9.68 17.73 -8.15
N SER A 107 -9.34 17.19 -9.32
CA SER A 107 -8.86 15.82 -9.49
C SER A 107 -7.42 15.59 -9.04
N TRP A 108 -6.65 16.66 -8.77
CA TRP A 108 -5.27 16.52 -8.36
C TRP A 108 -5.20 16.29 -6.84
N LYS A 109 -4.63 15.16 -6.42
CA LYS A 109 -4.46 14.79 -5.02
C LYS A 109 -3.15 15.36 -4.44
N HIS A 110 -2.01 14.79 -4.84
CA HIS A 110 -0.64 15.25 -4.61
C HIS A 110 0.33 14.45 -5.50
N GLY A 111 1.63 14.76 -5.48
CA GLY A 111 2.66 13.97 -6.15
C GLY A 111 2.90 14.40 -7.59
N LEU A 112 2.53 13.57 -8.56
CA LEU A 112 2.78 13.85 -9.98
C LEU A 112 2.01 15.10 -10.45
N GLY A 113 2.52 15.74 -11.50
CA GLY A 113 1.84 16.89 -12.13
C GLY A 113 0.42 16.55 -12.58
N TRP A 114 -0.45 17.55 -12.67
CA TRP A 114 -1.85 17.33 -13.01
C TRP A 114 -2.05 17.07 -14.51
N VAL A 115 -3.08 16.29 -14.83
CA VAL A 115 -3.55 16.10 -16.21
C VAL A 115 -4.44 17.29 -16.59
N GLY A 116 -4.21 17.88 -17.78
CA GLY A 116 -5.04 18.98 -18.28
C GLY A 116 -6.49 18.56 -18.55
N GLY A 117 -7.40 19.54 -18.58
CA GLY A 117 -8.82 19.33 -18.93
C GLY A 117 -9.75 19.02 -17.75
N THR A 118 -9.22 18.91 -16.54
CA THR A 118 -10.01 18.75 -15.32
C THR A 118 -10.38 20.11 -14.72
N PRO A 119 -11.61 20.30 -14.21
CA PRO A 119 -12.03 21.55 -13.60
C PRO A 119 -11.10 21.99 -12.47
N ILE A 120 -10.86 23.30 -12.39
CA ILE A 120 -10.19 23.90 -11.24
C ILE A 120 -11.08 23.70 -10.01
N GLN A 121 -10.44 23.35 -8.89
CA GLN A 121 -11.10 23.23 -7.60
C GLN A 121 -11.83 24.52 -7.22
N GLN A 122 -13.09 24.37 -6.79
CA GLN A 122 -13.94 25.47 -6.33
C GLN A 122 -14.13 25.49 -4.82
N ASN A 123 -14.05 24.35 -4.14
CA ASN A 123 -14.32 24.24 -2.69
C ASN A 123 -13.06 23.89 -1.90
N SER A 124 -12.96 24.33 -0.65
CA SER A 124 -11.73 24.09 0.13
C SER A 124 -11.54 22.62 0.50
N ARG A 125 -12.61 21.94 0.96
CA ARG A 125 -12.59 20.52 1.33
C ARG A 125 -12.48 19.67 0.08
N GLN A 126 -11.44 18.85 0.00
CA GLN A 126 -11.28 17.84 -1.04
C GLN A 126 -11.35 16.45 -0.42
N ARG A 127 -11.94 15.51 -1.14
CA ARG A 127 -11.99 14.10 -0.75
C ARG A 127 -11.59 13.23 -1.94
N PHE A 128 -10.76 12.24 -1.66
CA PHE A 128 -10.30 11.22 -2.60
C PHE A 128 -10.60 9.85 -2.02
N VAL A 129 -11.26 9.01 -2.81
CA VAL A 129 -11.67 7.67 -2.39
C VAL A 129 -11.13 6.66 -3.40
N VAL A 130 -10.63 5.54 -2.92
CA VAL A 130 -10.38 4.35 -3.73
C VAL A 130 -11.08 3.14 -3.15
N SER A 131 -11.53 2.25 -4.04
CA SER A 131 -12.07 0.94 -3.71
C SER A 131 -11.70 -0.04 -4.82
N GLY A 132 -10.87 -1.03 -4.49
CA GLY A 132 -10.30 -1.95 -5.48
C GLY A 132 -9.48 -1.22 -6.54
N ASP A 133 -9.89 -1.33 -7.80
CA ASP A 133 -9.22 -0.71 -8.96
C ASP A 133 -9.83 0.64 -9.37
N TYR A 134 -10.81 1.13 -8.61
CA TYR A 134 -11.56 2.34 -8.92
C TYR A 134 -11.25 3.45 -7.92
N GLY A 135 -11.34 4.69 -8.39
CA GLY A 135 -11.15 5.88 -7.57
C GLY A 135 -12.11 6.99 -7.95
N TRP A 136 -12.39 7.88 -7.00
CA TRP A 136 -13.22 9.06 -7.16
C TRP A 136 -12.64 10.24 -6.40
N HIS A 137 -12.91 11.43 -6.90
CA HIS A 137 -12.66 12.67 -6.18
C HIS A 137 -13.93 13.48 -6.04
N PHE A 138 -13.93 14.34 -5.01
CA PHE A 138 -15.04 15.19 -4.62
C PHE A 138 -14.49 16.60 -4.37
N ASP A 139 -15.10 17.60 -5.01
CA ASP A 139 -14.78 19.01 -4.82
C ASP A 139 -15.80 19.67 -3.88
N GLY A 140 -15.64 19.42 -2.58
CA GLY A 140 -16.57 19.88 -1.53
C GLY A 140 -17.49 18.77 -1.00
N PRO A 141 -18.09 18.99 0.19
CA PRO A 141 -18.85 17.96 0.92
C PRO A 141 -20.12 17.50 0.18
N ASP A 142 -20.77 18.39 -0.57
CA ASP A 142 -22.03 18.12 -1.28
C ASP A 142 -21.83 17.88 -2.79
N SER A 143 -20.57 17.67 -3.22
CA SER A 143 -20.28 17.42 -4.63
C SER A 143 -20.58 15.97 -5.04
N ASP A 144 -20.99 15.79 -6.29
CA ASP A 144 -21.11 14.46 -6.87
C ASP A 144 -19.72 13.81 -7.05
N PRO A 145 -19.60 12.49 -6.88
CA PRO A 145 -18.35 11.78 -7.11
C PRO A 145 -17.95 11.85 -8.58
N VAL A 146 -16.73 12.31 -8.86
CA VAL A 146 -16.17 12.29 -10.22
C VAL A 146 -15.16 11.14 -10.33
N PRO A 147 -15.36 10.18 -11.26
CA PRO A 147 -14.46 9.03 -11.39
C PRO A 147 -13.05 9.46 -11.81
N ALA A 148 -12.06 8.86 -11.17
CA ALA A 148 -10.66 9.02 -11.53
C ALA A 148 -10.31 8.14 -12.74
N PRO A 149 -9.40 8.61 -13.62
CA PRO A 149 -8.83 7.74 -14.65
C PRO A 149 -8.16 6.50 -14.03
N PRO A 150 -8.14 5.33 -14.71
CA PRO A 150 -7.57 4.10 -14.16
C PRO A 150 -6.13 4.24 -13.64
N GLN A 151 -5.32 5.07 -14.31
CA GLN A 151 -3.93 5.31 -13.89
C GLN A 151 -3.83 6.09 -12.57
N GLU A 152 -4.75 7.03 -12.31
CA GLU A 152 -4.84 7.73 -11.02
C GLU A 152 -5.39 6.82 -9.93
N ALA A 153 -6.44 6.05 -10.24
CA ALA A 153 -7.00 5.08 -9.30
C ALA A 153 -5.94 4.07 -8.83
N ALA A 154 -5.12 3.53 -9.74
CA ALA A 154 -4.03 2.62 -9.39
C ALA A 154 -2.96 3.28 -8.50
N ARG A 155 -2.62 4.55 -8.75
CA ARG A 155 -1.68 5.30 -7.90
C ARG A 155 -2.25 5.53 -6.51
N TRP A 156 -3.50 5.94 -6.41
CA TRP A 156 -4.15 6.17 -5.12
C TRP A 156 -4.35 4.85 -4.35
N GLN A 157 -4.58 3.73 -5.04
CA GLN A 157 -4.59 2.40 -4.42
C GLN A 157 -3.21 2.07 -3.83
N LEU A 158 -2.12 2.40 -4.53
CA LEU A 158 -0.76 2.20 -4.03
C LEU A 158 -0.51 2.96 -2.71
N ASP A 159 -1.07 4.16 -2.53
CA ASP A 159 -0.93 4.94 -1.28
C ASP A 159 -1.43 4.19 -0.03
N MET A 160 -2.41 3.29 -0.19
CA MET A 160 -2.92 2.44 0.90
C MET A 160 -1.85 1.44 1.38
N TRP A 161 -0.93 1.04 0.50
CA TRP A 161 0.13 0.09 0.79
C TRP A 161 1.45 0.77 1.19
N LEU A 162 1.67 2.03 0.78
CA LEU A 162 2.88 2.80 1.06
C LEU A 162 2.92 3.38 2.50
N ASN A 163 2.80 2.50 3.48
CA ASN A 163 2.99 2.78 4.89
C ASN A 163 3.41 1.47 5.61
N PRO A 164 3.96 1.53 6.84
CA PRO A 164 4.49 0.34 7.51
C PRO A 164 3.48 -0.82 7.62
N HIS A 165 2.22 -0.53 7.94
CA HIS A 165 1.17 -1.55 8.09
C HIS A 165 0.79 -2.16 6.73
N GLY A 166 0.56 -1.31 5.73
CA GLY A 166 0.23 -1.73 4.37
C GLY A 166 1.33 -2.58 3.74
N PHE A 167 2.60 -2.16 3.86
CA PHE A 167 3.73 -2.91 3.34
C PHE A 167 3.78 -4.34 3.89
N LEU A 168 3.66 -4.49 5.21
CA LEU A 168 3.68 -5.82 5.84
C LEU A 168 2.47 -6.67 5.43
N LYS A 169 1.27 -6.08 5.35
CA LYS A 169 0.08 -6.79 4.84
C LYS A 169 0.29 -7.30 3.42
N ALA A 170 0.76 -6.44 2.52
CA ALA A 170 1.03 -6.80 1.13
C ALA A 170 2.10 -7.90 1.03
N ALA A 171 3.22 -7.77 1.75
CA ALA A 171 4.31 -8.73 1.74
C ALA A 171 3.91 -10.12 2.28
N MET A 172 2.89 -10.18 3.14
CA MET A 172 2.37 -11.42 3.72
C MET A 172 1.20 -12.03 2.93
N MET A 173 0.75 -11.41 1.82
CA MET A 173 -0.32 -11.98 1.00
C MET A 173 0.11 -13.26 0.27
N PRO A 174 -0.83 -14.18 -0.01
CA PRO A 174 -0.56 -15.33 -0.87
C PRO A 174 -0.01 -14.89 -2.23
N GLY A 175 1.15 -15.43 -2.62
CA GLY A 175 1.78 -15.11 -3.91
C GLY A 175 2.62 -13.83 -3.94
N ALA A 176 2.82 -13.13 -2.82
CA ALA A 176 3.60 -11.89 -2.77
C ALA A 176 5.12 -12.08 -3.00
N ASP A 177 5.64 -13.31 -2.84
CA ASP A 177 7.07 -13.68 -3.02
C ASP A 177 8.06 -12.66 -2.42
N PRO A 178 7.95 -12.35 -1.11
CA PRO A 178 8.81 -11.36 -0.48
C PRO A 178 10.28 -11.79 -0.55
N ARG A 179 11.19 -10.82 -0.64
CA ARG A 179 12.63 -11.05 -0.66
C ARG A 179 13.29 -10.26 0.46
N ALA A 180 14.08 -10.96 1.28
CA ALA A 180 14.90 -10.34 2.30
C ALA A 180 16.37 -10.34 1.86
N THR A 181 17.06 -9.24 2.10
CA THR A 181 18.49 -9.09 1.82
C THR A 181 19.15 -8.32 2.96
N TRP A 182 20.35 -8.71 3.34
CA TRP A 182 21.20 -7.83 4.14
C TRP A 182 21.72 -6.73 3.23
N ARG A 183 21.47 -5.48 3.60
CA ARG A 183 22.14 -4.32 3.02
C ARG A 183 22.97 -3.68 4.11
N TRP A 184 24.27 -3.59 3.88
CA TRP A 184 25.13 -2.72 4.67
C TRP A 184 24.77 -1.28 4.32
N GLU A 185 23.88 -0.68 5.11
CA GLU A 185 23.65 0.75 5.04
C GLU A 185 24.88 1.43 5.64
N LEU A 186 25.77 1.91 4.77
CA LEU A 186 26.98 2.65 5.13
C LEU A 186 26.59 3.98 5.82
N GLY A 187 26.29 3.91 7.11
CA GLY A 187 26.13 5.06 8.02
C GLY A 187 27.15 5.07 9.16
N GLU A 188 27.78 3.93 9.45
CA GLU A 188 29.00 3.86 10.25
C GLU A 188 30.17 3.74 9.29
N MET A 189 30.93 4.83 9.13
CA MET A 189 32.25 4.75 8.52
C MET A 189 33.07 3.69 9.27
N GLY A 190 33.74 2.83 8.50
CA GLY A 190 34.31 1.58 8.96
C GLY A 190 35.09 1.65 10.26
N ARG A 191 34.85 0.64 11.10
CA ARG A 191 35.80 0.16 12.10
C ARG A 191 36.45 -1.12 11.60
N ASP A 192 37.29 -0.95 10.59
CA ASP A 192 38.38 -1.88 10.28
C ASP A 192 39.67 -1.05 10.24
#